data_AF-A0A9P6AQV2-F1
#
_entry.id   AF-A0A9P6AQV2-F1
#
_cell.length_a   1.000
_cell.length_b   1.000
_cell.length_c   1.000
_cell.angle_alpha   90.00
_cell.angle_beta   90.00
_cell.angle_gamma   90.00
#
_symmetry.space_group_name_H-M   'P 1'
#
loop_
_entity.id
_entity.type
_entity.pdbx_description
1 polymer ?
#
loop_
_entity_poly.entity_id
_entity_poly.type
_entity_poly.pdbx_seq_one_letter_code
_entity_poly.pdbx_strand_id
1 'polypeptide(L)'
;MMAITRLSEFAENASISVNRLHSNIVTLQLLAWNMAGGRGLSVEEKRAKLLEIFRESKDFFQLKELEKLGAKKGVVSQTVKEILQSLVDDNLVQFDKIGSANFYWSFPSARGSLLTHQIETTHEELSILEARQSELISTIEISKSEREDSSHRNELLATYSALQESLAAAKMELARYQSSNAGQYEEKQRAVILAKEAAVRWNDNIEFAIAHCVSTFNMTTADIRNAFEIPDTLEDLPAD
;
A
#
# COMPACT_ATOMS: atom_id res chain seq x y z
N MET A 1 41.63 -10.73 -89.81
CA MET A 1 40.15 -10.89 -89.79
C MET A 1 39.59 -11.16 -88.39
N MET A 2 40.16 -12.05 -87.56
CA MET A 2 39.58 -12.40 -86.24
C MET A 2 39.42 -11.27 -85.22
N ALA A 3 40.23 -10.20 -85.28
CA ALA A 3 40.14 -9.09 -84.33
C ALA A 3 38.92 -8.16 -84.54
N ILE A 4 38.47 -8.01 -85.80
CA ILE A 4 37.36 -7.12 -86.15
C ILE A 4 36.02 -7.75 -85.72
N THR A 5 35.86 -9.06 -85.91
CA THR A 5 34.66 -9.79 -85.52
C THR A 5 34.46 -9.80 -84.00
N ARG A 6 35.55 -9.88 -83.22
CA ARG A 6 35.47 -9.80 -81.75
C ARG A 6 35.10 -8.41 -81.24
N LEU A 7 35.49 -7.35 -81.95
CA LEU A 7 35.11 -5.98 -81.58
C LEU A 7 33.64 -5.68 -81.92
N SER A 8 33.11 -6.23 -83.03
CA SER A 8 31.69 -6.08 -83.36
C SER A 8 30.79 -6.82 -82.37
N GLU A 9 31.13 -8.06 -82.00
CA GLU A 9 30.37 -8.82 -80.99
C GLU A 9 30.41 -8.15 -79.61
N PHE A 10 31.53 -7.53 -79.24
CA PHE A 10 31.64 -6.78 -77.98
C PHE A 10 30.75 -5.53 -77.99
N ALA A 11 30.71 -4.79 -79.09
CA ALA A 11 29.86 -3.60 -79.22
C ALA A 11 28.36 -3.95 -79.18
N GLU A 12 27.97 -5.05 -79.82
CA GLU A 12 26.57 -5.51 -79.88
C GLU A 12 26.09 -6.02 -78.51
N ASN A 13 26.91 -6.81 -77.80
CA ASN A 13 26.61 -7.24 -76.44
C ASN A 13 26.58 -6.09 -75.43
N ALA A 14 27.44 -5.08 -75.58
CA ALA A 14 27.41 -3.88 -74.76
C ALA A 14 26.10 -3.09 -74.97
N SER A 15 25.63 -2.97 -76.22
CA SER A 15 24.37 -2.29 -76.54
C SER A 15 23.14 -3.01 -75.95
N ILE A 16 23.10 -4.34 -76.03
CA ILE A 16 22.02 -5.16 -75.43
C ILE A 16 22.01 -5.02 -73.90
N SER A 17 23.17 -5.01 -73.27
CA SER A 17 23.31 -4.83 -71.82
C SER A 17 22.81 -3.46 -71.36
N VAL A 18 23.19 -2.38 -72.08
CA VAL A 18 22.74 -1.01 -71.80
C VAL A 18 21.22 -0.89 -71.94
N ASN A 19 20.63 -1.47 -72.98
CA ASN A 19 19.18 -1.44 -73.18
C ASN A 19 18.41 -2.21 -72.10
N ARG A 20 18.93 -3.35 -71.62
CA ARG A 20 18.33 -4.07 -70.48
C ARG A 20 18.42 -3.27 -69.18
N LEU A 21 19.55 -2.61 -68.92
CA LEU A 21 19.72 -1.76 -67.74
C LEU A 21 18.74 -0.59 -67.77
N HIS A 22 18.57 0.06 -68.93
CA HIS A 22 17.62 1.15 -69.08
C HIS A 22 16.17 0.70 -68.87
N SER A 23 15.77 -0.43 -69.44
CA SER A 23 14.43 -1.00 -69.23
C SER A 23 14.18 -1.34 -67.75
N ASN A 24 15.16 -1.93 -67.07
CA ASN A 24 15.04 -2.26 -65.65
C ASN A 24 14.93 -1.01 -64.76
N ILE A 25 15.68 0.05 -65.06
CA ILE A 25 15.60 1.32 -64.34
C ILE A 25 14.20 1.94 -64.49
N VAL A 26 13.65 1.97 -65.69
CA VAL A 26 12.30 2.50 -65.94
C VAL A 26 11.23 1.68 -65.21
N THR A 27 11.38 0.35 -65.19
CA THR A 27 10.46 -0.56 -64.49
C THR A 27 10.54 -0.37 -62.98
N LEU A 28 11.75 -0.21 -62.42
CA LEU A 28 11.96 0.08 -61.00
C LEU A 28 11.45 1.47 -60.60
N GLN A 29 11.57 2.47 -61.47
CA GLN A 29 11.00 3.80 -61.25
C GLN A 29 9.47 3.79 -61.26
N LEU A 30 8.84 3.03 -62.17
CA LEU A 30 7.38 2.83 -62.21
C LEU A 30 6.86 2.05 -61.00
N LEU A 31 7.59 1.02 -60.55
CA LEU A 31 7.26 0.28 -59.32
C LEU A 31 7.42 1.15 -58.08
N ALA A 32 8.46 1.98 -58.00
CA ALA A 32 8.65 2.93 -56.90
C ALA A 32 7.54 4.00 -56.86
N TRP A 33 7.08 4.48 -58.02
CA TRP A 33 5.96 5.41 -58.14
C TRP A 33 4.63 4.78 -57.68
N ASN A 34 4.35 3.55 -58.10
CA ASN A 34 3.14 2.82 -57.69
C ASN A 34 3.13 2.46 -56.18
N MET A 35 4.29 2.21 -55.59
CA MET A 35 4.44 1.93 -54.15
C MET A 35 4.29 3.19 -53.27
N ALA A 36 4.50 4.38 -53.84
CA ALA A 36 4.32 5.65 -53.15
C ALA A 36 2.87 6.17 -53.16
N GLY A 37 2.05 5.77 -54.14
CA GLY A 37 0.69 6.28 -54.35
C GLY A 37 -0.44 5.57 -53.58
N GLY A 38 -0.15 4.59 -52.74
CA GLY A 38 -1.17 3.66 -52.21
C GLY A 38 -1.23 3.46 -50.69
N ARG A 39 -0.53 4.26 -49.87
CA ARG A 39 -0.66 4.18 -48.40
C ARG A 39 -1.69 5.20 -47.91
N GLY A 40 -2.80 4.71 -47.34
CA GLY A 40 -3.74 5.57 -46.62
C GLY A 40 -3.01 6.35 -45.53
N LEU A 41 -3.46 7.58 -45.25
CA LEU A 41 -2.86 8.44 -44.21
C LEU A 41 -2.74 7.68 -42.89
N SER A 42 -1.55 7.73 -42.28
CA SER A 42 -1.31 7.24 -40.93
C SER A 42 -2.10 8.06 -39.90
N VAL A 43 -2.22 7.53 -38.68
CA VAL A 43 -2.89 8.23 -37.58
C VAL A 43 -2.27 9.61 -37.33
N GLU A 44 -0.94 9.69 -37.33
CA GLU A 44 -0.21 10.93 -37.08
C GLU A 44 -0.38 11.96 -38.20
N GLU A 45 -0.43 11.51 -39.46
CA GLU A 45 -0.72 12.40 -40.59
C GLU A 45 -2.16 12.92 -40.55
N LYS A 46 -3.13 12.09 -40.13
CA LYS A 46 -4.51 12.53 -39.90
C LYS A 46 -4.59 13.57 -38.78
N ARG A 47 -3.87 13.35 -37.67
CA ARG A 47 -3.76 14.32 -36.56
C ARG A 47 -3.19 15.64 -37.04
N ALA A 48 -2.09 15.62 -37.78
CA ALA A 48 -1.47 16.82 -38.34
C ALA A 48 -2.42 17.57 -39.29
N LYS A 49 -3.12 16.86 -40.17
CA LYS A 49 -4.10 17.44 -41.12
C LYS A 49 -5.30 18.06 -40.42
N LEU A 50 -5.82 17.43 -39.37
CA LEU A 50 -6.94 17.99 -38.60
C LEU A 50 -6.49 19.23 -37.80
N LEU A 51 -5.29 19.19 -37.23
CA LEU A 51 -4.70 20.33 -36.51
C LEU A 51 -4.40 21.52 -37.44
N GLU A 52 -3.99 21.25 -38.68
CA GLU A 52 -3.75 22.25 -39.72
C GLU A 52 -5.01 23.09 -39.99
N ILE A 53 -6.20 22.47 -39.98
CA ILE A 53 -7.49 23.18 -40.13
C ILE A 53 -7.66 24.24 -39.05
N PHE A 54 -7.43 23.89 -37.77
CA PHE A 54 -7.55 24.83 -36.66
C PHE A 54 -6.52 25.95 -36.74
N ARG A 55 -5.29 25.65 -37.18
CA ARG A 55 -4.21 26.65 -37.26
C ARG A 55 -4.38 27.63 -38.42
N GLU A 56 -4.88 27.16 -39.56
CA GLU A 56 -5.14 27.98 -40.75
C GLU A 56 -6.35 28.90 -40.52
N SER A 57 -7.46 28.33 -40.04
CA SER A 57 -8.72 29.06 -39.84
C SER A 57 -8.73 29.95 -38.59
N LYS A 58 -8.06 29.50 -37.51
CA LYS A 58 -8.11 30.12 -36.18
C LYS A 58 -9.55 30.36 -35.71
N ASP A 59 -10.43 29.39 -35.98
CA ASP A 59 -11.86 29.48 -35.70
C ASP A 59 -12.35 28.30 -34.83
N PHE A 60 -13.61 28.37 -34.42
CA PHE A 60 -14.32 27.35 -33.66
C PHE A 60 -15.11 26.45 -34.60
N PHE A 61 -15.11 25.15 -34.32
CA PHE A 61 -15.83 24.19 -35.15
C PHE A 61 -16.69 23.24 -34.34
N GLN A 62 -17.81 22.85 -34.92
CA GLN A 62 -18.58 21.69 -34.48
C GLN A 62 -18.07 20.42 -35.14
N LEU A 63 -18.36 19.26 -34.53
CA LEU A 63 -17.96 17.96 -35.07
C LEU A 63 -18.38 17.77 -36.54
N LYS A 64 -19.61 18.16 -36.88
CA LYS A 64 -20.15 18.05 -38.26
C LYS A 64 -19.40 18.92 -39.28
N GLU A 65 -18.80 20.03 -38.83
CA GLU A 65 -18.02 20.93 -39.69
C GLU A 65 -16.61 20.38 -39.89
N LEU A 66 -16.01 19.83 -38.82
CA LEU A 66 -14.72 19.13 -38.88
C LEU A 66 -14.78 17.87 -39.73
N GLU A 67 -15.88 17.14 -39.74
CA GLU A 67 -16.08 15.99 -40.63
C GLU A 67 -16.02 16.42 -42.11
N LYS A 68 -16.65 17.55 -42.47
CA LYS A 68 -16.63 18.10 -43.83
C LYS A 68 -15.25 18.65 -44.21
N LEU A 69 -14.61 19.40 -43.31
CA LEU A 69 -13.30 20.02 -43.57
C LEU A 69 -12.17 18.97 -43.56
N GLY A 70 -12.25 17.99 -42.67
CA GLY A 70 -11.34 16.84 -42.62
C GLY A 70 -11.40 16.01 -43.90
N ALA A 71 -12.61 15.74 -44.42
CA ALA A 71 -12.78 15.05 -45.70
C ALA A 71 -12.12 15.80 -46.87
N LYS A 72 -12.19 17.14 -46.90
CA LYS A 72 -11.49 17.98 -47.90
C LYS A 72 -9.97 17.89 -47.80
N LYS A 73 -9.42 17.66 -46.61
CA LYS A 73 -7.98 17.50 -46.34
C LYS A 73 -7.53 16.03 -46.41
N GLY A 74 -8.39 15.11 -46.85
CA GLY A 74 -8.08 13.69 -47.08
C GLY A 74 -8.32 12.76 -45.88
N VAL A 75 -8.81 13.27 -44.74
CA VAL A 75 -9.14 12.45 -43.57
C VAL A 75 -10.53 11.82 -43.77
N VAL A 76 -10.62 10.49 -43.64
CA VAL A 76 -11.90 9.77 -43.76
C VAL A 76 -12.86 10.24 -42.66
N SER A 77 -14.06 10.70 -43.04
CA SER A 77 -15.04 11.31 -42.13
C SER A 77 -15.33 10.47 -40.88
N GLN A 78 -15.42 9.14 -41.03
CA GLN A 78 -15.67 8.22 -39.91
C GLN A 78 -14.54 8.21 -38.86
N THR A 79 -13.32 8.57 -39.25
CA THR A 79 -12.14 8.60 -38.37
C THR A 79 -11.93 9.96 -37.69
N VAL A 80 -12.62 11.01 -38.13
CA VAL A 80 -12.42 12.38 -37.62
C VAL A 80 -12.71 12.46 -36.13
N LYS A 81 -13.76 11.77 -35.64
CA LYS A 81 -14.13 11.77 -34.22
C LYS A 81 -13.03 11.17 -33.33
N GLU A 82 -12.48 10.02 -33.71
CA GLU A 82 -11.42 9.35 -32.95
C GLU A 82 -10.13 10.17 -32.94
N ILE A 83 -9.74 10.70 -34.11
CA ILE A 83 -8.56 11.56 -34.24
C ILE A 83 -8.73 12.86 -33.44
N LEU A 84 -9.90 13.48 -33.50
CA LEU A 84 -10.22 14.69 -32.73
C LEU A 84 -10.15 14.43 -31.24
N GLN A 85 -10.70 13.32 -30.76
CA GLN A 85 -10.60 12.95 -29.34
C GLN A 85 -9.14 12.78 -28.92
N SER A 86 -8.33 12.09 -29.73
CA SER A 86 -6.89 11.93 -29.43
C SER A 86 -6.12 13.26 -29.41
N LEU A 87 -6.57 14.28 -30.15
CA LEU A 87 -6.00 15.63 -30.10
C LEU A 87 -6.45 16.41 -28.86
N VAL A 88 -7.68 16.17 -28.39
CA VAL A 88 -8.19 16.74 -27.14
C VAL A 88 -7.49 16.13 -25.94
N ASP A 89 -7.31 14.81 -25.93
CA ASP A 89 -6.63 14.08 -24.85
C ASP A 89 -5.17 14.56 -24.66
N ASP A 90 -4.48 14.87 -25.76
CA ASP A 90 -3.12 15.42 -25.76
C ASP A 90 -3.08 16.96 -25.58
N ASN A 91 -4.21 17.60 -25.25
CA ASN A 91 -4.37 19.04 -25.06
C ASN A 91 -3.94 19.90 -26.27
N LEU A 92 -3.92 19.32 -27.47
CA LEU A 92 -3.63 20.02 -28.73
C LEU A 92 -4.85 20.73 -29.30
N VAL A 93 -6.06 20.24 -28.99
CA VAL A 93 -7.34 20.86 -29.31
C VAL A 93 -8.14 21.03 -28.03
N GLN A 94 -8.69 22.21 -27.81
CA GLN A 94 -9.58 22.50 -26.70
C GLN A 94 -11.02 22.11 -27.07
N PHE A 95 -11.76 21.64 -26.08
CA PHE A 95 -13.13 21.19 -26.22
C PHE A 95 -14.00 21.81 -25.12
N ASP A 96 -15.16 22.32 -25.49
CA ASP A 96 -16.17 22.75 -24.53
C ASP A 96 -17.58 22.50 -25.07
N LYS A 97 -18.49 22.21 -24.15
CA LYS A 97 -19.89 21.96 -24.43
C LYS A 97 -20.73 23.14 -23.99
N ILE A 98 -21.19 23.91 -24.99
CA ILE A 98 -22.01 25.10 -24.77
C ILE A 98 -23.45 24.76 -25.15
N GLY A 99 -24.30 24.59 -24.13
CA GLY A 99 -25.69 24.17 -24.30
C GLY A 99 -25.80 22.73 -24.82
N SER A 100 -26.42 22.56 -25.98
CA SER A 100 -26.57 21.25 -26.64
C SER A 100 -25.48 20.94 -27.68
N ALA A 101 -24.55 21.87 -27.93
CA ALA A 101 -23.53 21.76 -28.96
C ALA A 101 -22.12 21.60 -28.38
N ASN A 102 -21.30 20.85 -29.11
CA ASN A 102 -19.89 20.58 -28.81
C ASN A 102 -19.02 21.46 -29.71
N PHE A 103 -18.16 22.28 -29.11
CA PHE A 103 -17.24 23.18 -29.82
C PHE A 103 -15.80 22.76 -29.60
N TYR A 104 -15.01 22.85 -30.68
CA TYR A 104 -13.60 22.51 -30.70
C TYR A 104 -12.81 23.67 -31.29
N TRP A 105 -11.64 23.98 -30.71
CA TRP A 105 -10.75 25.02 -31.23
C TRP A 105 -9.29 24.76 -30.82
N SER A 106 -8.34 25.37 -31.53
CA SER A 106 -6.94 25.30 -31.15
C SER A 106 -6.23 26.59 -31.59
N PHE A 107 -5.69 27.33 -30.62
CA PHE A 107 -4.87 28.51 -30.89
C PHE A 107 -3.38 28.21 -30.69
N PRO A 108 -2.50 28.69 -31.59
CA PRO A 108 -1.06 28.55 -31.41
C PRO A 108 -0.53 29.10 -30.08
N SER A 109 -1.17 30.13 -29.52
CA SER A 109 -0.80 30.79 -28.26
C SER A 109 -1.17 30.00 -27.02
N ALA A 110 -2.24 29.19 -27.05
CA ALA A 110 -2.75 28.47 -25.87
C ALA A 110 -1.76 27.41 -25.34
N ARG A 111 -1.00 26.79 -26.25
CA ARG A 111 0.02 25.79 -25.88
C ARG A 111 1.21 26.41 -25.16
N GLY A 112 1.59 27.64 -25.55
CA GLY A 112 2.70 28.37 -24.90
C GLY A 112 2.37 28.71 -23.46
N SER A 113 1.19 29.31 -23.23
CA SER A 113 0.75 29.68 -21.87
C SER A 113 0.59 28.47 -20.95
N LEU A 114 0.05 27.35 -21.45
CA LEU A 114 -0.10 26.12 -20.68
C LEU A 114 1.26 25.55 -20.27
N LEU A 115 2.23 25.51 -21.20
CA LEU A 115 3.57 25.02 -20.90
C LEU A 115 4.30 25.93 -19.90
N THR A 116 4.20 27.25 -20.06
CA THR A 116 4.78 28.22 -19.11
C THR A 116 4.19 28.04 -17.71
N HIS A 117 2.87 27.92 -17.59
CA HIS A 117 2.22 27.67 -16.30
C HIS A 117 2.69 26.34 -15.69
N GLN A 118 2.78 25.26 -16.48
CA GLN A 118 3.29 23.98 -15.98
C GLN A 118 4.73 24.07 -15.46
N ILE A 119 5.59 24.80 -16.17
CA ILE A 119 6.97 25.07 -15.74
C ILE A 119 6.99 25.85 -14.42
N GLU A 120 6.19 26.91 -14.32
CA GLU A 120 6.08 27.74 -13.12
C GLU A 120 5.58 26.93 -11.91
N THR A 121 4.50 26.16 -12.07
CA THR A 121 3.96 25.29 -11.02
C THR A 121 4.99 24.25 -10.58
N THR A 122 5.64 23.58 -11.54
CA THR A 122 6.66 22.56 -11.22
C THR A 122 7.86 23.18 -10.52
N HIS A 123 8.25 24.40 -10.90
CA HIS A 123 9.37 25.11 -10.27
C HIS A 123 9.04 25.54 -8.83
N GLU A 124 7.81 25.99 -8.59
CA GLU A 124 7.33 26.31 -7.24
C GLU A 124 7.29 25.07 -6.35
N GLU A 125 6.77 23.94 -6.85
CA GLU A 125 6.78 22.66 -6.14
C GLU A 125 8.21 22.20 -5.80
N LEU A 126 9.14 22.34 -6.75
CA LEU A 126 10.55 22.01 -6.54
C LEU A 126 11.15 22.87 -5.42
N SER A 127 10.92 24.18 -5.45
CA SER A 127 11.41 25.11 -4.43
C SER A 127 10.88 24.77 -3.04
N ILE A 128 9.59 24.43 -2.93
CA ILE A 128 8.97 23.99 -1.67
C ILE A 128 9.62 22.69 -1.17
N LEU A 129 9.85 21.73 -2.05
CA LEU A 129 10.48 20.45 -1.69
C LEU A 129 11.93 20.62 -1.25
N GLU A 130 12.70 21.49 -1.92
CA GLU A 130 14.08 21.81 -1.51
C GLU A 130 14.12 22.48 -0.14
N ALA A 131 13.23 23.43 0.12
CA ALA A 131 13.12 24.08 1.43
C ALA A 131 12.81 23.04 2.53
N ARG A 132 11.84 22.16 2.28
CA ARG A 132 11.48 21.08 3.21
C ARG A 132 12.61 20.07 3.40
N GLN A 133 13.33 19.73 2.34
CA GLN A 133 14.49 18.85 2.43
C GLN A 133 15.57 19.45 3.34
N SER A 134 15.87 20.74 3.16
CA SER A 134 16.84 21.47 3.98
C SER A 134 16.42 21.49 5.46
N GLU A 135 15.16 21.77 5.75
CA GLU A 135 14.59 21.75 7.10
C GLU A 135 14.70 20.36 7.76
N LEU A 136 14.34 19.30 7.01
CA LEU A 136 14.45 17.93 7.50
C LEU A 136 15.90 17.54 7.78
N ILE A 137 16.84 17.92 6.91
CA ILE A 137 18.27 17.68 7.12
C ILE A 137 18.75 18.38 8.39
N SER A 138 18.37 19.65 8.60
CA SER A 138 18.71 20.39 9.83
C SER A 138 18.15 19.71 11.07
N THR A 139 16.88 19.27 11.02
CA THR A 139 16.21 18.57 12.13
C THR A 139 16.88 17.23 12.46
N ILE A 140 17.29 16.47 11.43
CA ILE A 140 18.03 15.22 11.57
C ILE A 140 19.39 15.48 12.23
N GLU A 141 20.10 16.54 11.82
CA GLU A 141 21.41 16.85 12.37
C GLU A 141 21.34 17.25 13.84
N ILE A 142 20.35 18.09 14.20
CA ILE A 142 20.06 18.41 15.61
C ILE A 142 19.75 17.13 16.39
N SER A 143 18.85 16.29 15.88
CA SER A 143 18.49 15.01 16.52
C SER A 143 19.66 14.04 16.68
N LYS A 144 20.61 14.05 15.74
CA LYS A 144 21.83 13.23 15.81
C LYS A 144 22.78 13.77 16.88
N SER A 145 22.97 15.09 16.96
CA SER A 145 23.78 15.71 18.01
C SER A 145 23.21 15.53 19.43
N GLU A 146 21.89 15.43 19.57
CA GLU A 146 21.26 15.12 20.87
C GLU A 146 21.36 13.63 21.24
N ARG A 147 21.50 12.76 20.23
CA ARG A 147 21.55 11.30 20.37
C ARG A 147 22.89 10.75 19.90
N GLU A 148 23.97 11.35 20.40
CA GLU A 148 25.31 10.89 20.06
C GLU A 148 25.48 9.41 20.40
N ASP A 149 25.96 8.66 19.41
CA ASP A 149 26.25 7.24 19.53
C ASP A 149 27.56 7.06 20.31
N SER A 150 27.47 7.25 21.63
CA SER A 150 28.58 7.06 22.57
C SER A 150 28.51 5.67 23.22
N SER A 151 29.68 5.10 23.56
CA SER A 151 29.75 3.84 24.31
C SER A 151 28.89 3.89 25.57
N HIS A 152 28.94 5.03 26.28
CA HIS A 152 28.15 5.25 27.49
C HIS A 152 26.64 5.19 27.25
N ARG A 153 26.14 5.81 26.16
CA ARG A 153 24.71 5.74 25.79
C ARG A 153 24.30 4.30 25.47
N ASN A 154 25.13 3.56 24.74
CA ASN A 154 24.82 2.18 24.37
C ASN A 154 24.81 1.24 25.58
N GLU A 155 25.75 1.42 26.51
CA GLU A 155 25.75 0.71 27.80
C GLU A 155 24.50 1.06 28.62
N LEU A 156 24.09 2.34 28.65
CA LEU A 156 22.89 2.77 29.36
C LEU A 156 21.60 2.19 28.74
N LEU A 157 21.53 2.11 27.41
CA LEU A 157 20.40 1.48 26.71
C LEU A 157 20.36 -0.03 26.95
N ALA A 158 21.50 -0.71 26.96
CA ALA A 158 21.59 -2.13 27.27
C ALA A 158 21.15 -2.42 28.71
N THR A 159 21.63 -1.63 29.68
CA THR A 159 21.20 -1.75 31.08
C THR A 159 19.72 -1.44 31.24
N TYR A 160 19.19 -0.41 30.59
CA TYR A 160 17.77 -0.09 30.60
C TYR A 160 16.92 -1.28 30.11
N SER A 161 17.30 -1.90 28.99
CA SER A 161 16.62 -3.08 28.45
C SER A 161 16.64 -4.24 29.45
N ALA A 162 17.79 -4.54 30.04
CA ALA A 162 17.92 -5.60 31.03
C ALA A 162 17.09 -5.33 32.30
N LEU A 163 17.05 -4.09 32.78
CA LEU A 163 16.20 -3.69 33.90
C LEU A 163 14.72 -3.82 33.56
N GLN A 164 14.32 -3.47 32.33
CA GLN A 164 12.93 -3.59 31.89
C GLN A 164 12.47 -5.07 31.86
N GLU A 165 13.34 -5.97 31.39
CA GLU A 165 13.09 -7.41 31.42
C GLU A 165 13.00 -7.95 32.86
N SER A 166 13.93 -7.54 33.73
CA SER A 166 13.93 -7.91 35.15
C SER A 166 12.67 -7.43 35.86
N LEU A 167 12.24 -6.18 35.59
CA LEU A 167 11.01 -5.61 36.13
C LEU A 167 9.78 -6.38 35.64
N ALA A 168 9.74 -6.78 34.37
CA ALA A 168 8.66 -7.59 33.83
C ALA A 168 8.59 -8.97 34.52
N ALA A 169 9.73 -9.64 34.70
CA ALA A 169 9.83 -10.91 35.40
C ALA A 169 9.38 -10.78 36.87
N ALA A 170 9.85 -9.77 37.58
CA ALA A 170 9.46 -9.50 38.96
C ALA A 170 7.95 -9.21 39.10
N LYS A 171 7.36 -8.48 38.15
CA LYS A 171 5.91 -8.25 38.11
C LYS A 171 5.12 -9.54 37.88
N MET A 172 5.59 -10.41 36.97
CA MET A 172 4.97 -11.71 36.75
C MET A 172 5.05 -12.59 38.00
N GLU A 173 6.18 -12.57 38.69
CA GLU A 173 6.35 -13.29 39.95
C GLU A 173 5.42 -12.74 41.04
N LEU A 174 5.32 -11.42 41.19
CA LEU A 174 4.40 -10.79 42.14
C LEU A 174 2.94 -11.14 41.83
N ALA A 175 2.56 -11.20 40.56
CA ALA A 175 1.22 -11.61 40.15
C ALA A 175 0.87 -13.04 40.59
N ARG A 176 1.85 -13.97 40.64
CA ARG A 176 1.64 -15.33 41.18
C ARG A 176 1.22 -15.32 42.65
N TYR A 177 1.65 -14.32 43.42
CA TYR A 177 1.36 -14.22 44.84
C TYR A 177 0.16 -13.29 45.14
N GLN A 178 -0.55 -12.80 44.13
CA GLN A 178 -1.66 -11.86 44.31
C GLN A 178 -2.79 -12.42 45.21
N SER A 179 -3.02 -13.73 45.18
CA SER A 179 -4.01 -14.42 46.02
C SER A 179 -3.53 -14.70 47.45
N SER A 180 -2.24 -14.52 47.74
CA SER A 180 -1.61 -14.86 49.01
C SER A 180 -1.06 -13.62 49.69
N ASN A 181 -1.89 -12.59 49.83
CA ASN A 181 -1.49 -11.37 50.53
C ASN A 181 -1.44 -11.60 52.05
N ALA A 182 -0.64 -10.79 52.75
CA ALA A 182 -0.44 -10.92 54.20
C ALA A 182 -1.76 -10.82 54.98
N GLY A 183 -2.68 -9.95 54.57
CA GLY A 183 -3.99 -9.80 55.21
C GLY A 183 -4.86 -11.06 55.13
N GLN A 184 -4.93 -11.72 53.96
CA GLN A 184 -5.63 -12.98 53.78
C GLN A 184 -4.98 -14.12 54.56
N TYR A 185 -3.65 -14.10 54.70
CA TYR A 185 -2.95 -15.06 55.53
C TYR A 185 -3.29 -14.87 57.02
N GLU A 186 -3.25 -13.64 57.53
CA GLU A 186 -3.65 -13.32 58.90
C GLU A 186 -5.12 -13.66 59.17
N GLU A 187 -6.01 -13.38 58.23
CA GLU A 187 -7.43 -13.72 58.34
C GLU A 187 -7.63 -15.24 58.42
N LYS A 188 -6.95 -16.01 57.57
CA LYS A 188 -6.95 -17.48 57.65
C LYS A 188 -6.39 -17.99 58.97
N GLN A 189 -5.30 -17.40 59.47
CA GLN A 189 -4.76 -17.77 60.79
C GLN A 189 -5.78 -17.53 61.90
N ARG A 190 -6.45 -16.37 61.92
CA ARG A 190 -7.49 -16.07 62.91
C ARG A 190 -8.68 -17.03 62.78
N ALA A 191 -9.11 -17.35 61.55
CA ALA A 191 -10.18 -18.30 61.30
C ALA A 191 -9.83 -19.71 61.80
N VAL A 192 -8.58 -20.15 61.64
CA VAL A 192 -8.10 -21.44 62.18
C VAL A 192 -8.12 -21.44 63.70
N ILE A 193 -7.67 -20.37 64.36
CA ILE A 193 -7.73 -20.24 65.83
C ILE A 193 -9.19 -20.35 66.31
N LEU A 194 -10.10 -19.58 65.70
CA LEU A 194 -11.52 -19.60 66.05
C LEU A 194 -12.15 -20.98 65.81
N ALA A 195 -11.78 -21.66 64.72
CA ALA A 195 -12.25 -23.00 64.41
C ALA A 195 -11.73 -24.04 65.42
N LYS A 196 -10.45 -23.95 65.82
CA LYS A 196 -9.86 -24.78 66.89
C LYS A 196 -10.62 -24.57 68.21
N GLU A 197 -10.82 -23.33 68.64
CA GLU A 197 -11.58 -23.01 69.86
C GLU A 197 -13.04 -23.49 69.80
N ALA A 198 -13.69 -23.35 68.65
CA ALA A 198 -15.05 -23.83 68.46
C ALA A 198 -15.12 -25.37 68.51
N ALA A 199 -14.16 -26.06 67.90
CA ALA A 199 -14.08 -27.52 67.93
C ALA A 199 -13.92 -28.04 69.36
N VAL A 200 -12.99 -27.47 70.14
CA VAL A 200 -12.80 -27.80 71.57
C VAL A 200 -14.09 -27.57 72.37
N ARG A 201 -14.73 -26.41 72.21
CA ARG A 201 -16.00 -26.09 72.89
C ARG A 201 -17.11 -27.09 72.56
N TRP A 202 -17.24 -27.49 71.30
CA TRP A 202 -18.24 -28.48 70.90
C TRP A 202 -17.88 -29.88 71.41
N ASN A 203 -16.60 -30.23 71.51
CA ASN A 203 -16.16 -31.48 72.11
C ASN A 203 -16.56 -31.53 73.60
N ASP A 204 -16.30 -30.47 74.36
CA ASP A 204 -16.73 -30.34 75.76
C ASP A 204 -18.27 -30.51 75.88
N ASN A 205 -19.02 -29.83 75.01
CA ASN A 205 -20.49 -29.92 74.99
C ASN A 205 -20.98 -31.35 74.72
N ILE A 206 -20.32 -32.09 73.83
CA ILE A 206 -20.64 -33.48 73.53
C ILE A 206 -20.40 -34.35 74.77
N GLU A 207 -19.25 -34.20 75.42
CA GLU A 207 -18.92 -34.98 76.63
C GLU A 207 -19.88 -34.63 77.80
N PHE A 208 -20.25 -33.37 77.98
CA PHE A 208 -21.27 -32.98 78.96
C PHE A 208 -22.64 -33.60 78.65
N ALA A 209 -23.05 -33.64 77.38
CA ALA A 209 -24.31 -34.25 76.97
C ALA A 209 -24.29 -35.77 77.22
N ILE A 210 -23.17 -36.45 76.91
CA ILE A 210 -22.99 -37.87 77.22
C ILE A 210 -23.10 -38.11 78.73
N ALA A 211 -22.40 -37.34 79.55
CA ALA A 211 -22.43 -37.46 81.02
C ALA A 211 -23.84 -37.23 81.60
N HIS A 212 -24.59 -36.27 81.04
CA HIS A 212 -25.97 -36.02 81.44
C HIS A 212 -26.90 -37.19 81.06
N CYS A 213 -26.72 -37.76 79.87
CA CYS A 213 -27.51 -38.91 79.42
C CYS A 213 -27.25 -40.16 80.27
N VAL A 214 -25.99 -40.42 80.64
CA VAL A 214 -25.61 -41.52 81.54
C VAL A 214 -26.26 -41.35 82.91
N SER A 215 -26.21 -40.14 83.49
CA SER A 215 -26.76 -39.88 84.84
C SER A 215 -28.29 -39.85 84.89
N THR A 216 -28.97 -39.45 83.81
CA THR A 216 -30.43 -39.26 83.78
C THR A 216 -31.19 -40.47 83.25
N PHE A 217 -30.66 -41.15 82.23
CA PHE A 217 -31.34 -42.25 81.53
C PHE A 217 -30.74 -43.63 81.81
N ASN A 218 -29.73 -43.72 82.69
CA ASN A 218 -29.12 -44.97 83.15
C ASN A 218 -28.54 -45.82 81.99
N MET A 219 -28.07 -45.16 80.93
CA MET A 219 -27.41 -45.75 79.76
C MET A 219 -25.89 -45.81 79.96
N THR A 220 -25.20 -46.71 79.26
CA THR A 220 -23.71 -46.73 79.28
C THR A 220 -23.14 -45.73 78.28
N THR A 221 -21.92 -45.23 78.54
CA THR A 221 -21.21 -44.32 77.63
C THR A 221 -20.97 -44.94 76.26
N ALA A 222 -20.66 -46.25 76.23
CA ALA A 222 -20.43 -47.00 74.99
C ALA A 222 -21.70 -47.10 74.13
N ASP A 223 -22.87 -47.32 74.75
CA ASP A 223 -24.15 -47.40 74.02
C ASP A 223 -24.50 -46.05 73.37
N ILE A 224 -24.27 -44.94 74.07
CA ILE A 224 -24.51 -43.58 73.55
C ILE A 224 -23.54 -43.27 72.41
N ARG A 225 -22.24 -43.51 72.60
CA ARG A 225 -21.23 -43.24 71.55
C ARG A 225 -21.49 -44.07 70.30
N ASN A 226 -21.83 -45.34 70.44
CA ASN A 226 -22.19 -46.20 69.30
C ASN A 226 -23.48 -45.71 68.62
N ALA A 227 -24.50 -45.28 69.38
CA ALA A 227 -25.76 -44.78 68.83
C ALA A 227 -25.61 -43.47 68.03
N PHE A 228 -24.68 -42.59 68.42
CA PHE A 228 -24.40 -41.33 67.75
C PHE A 228 -23.19 -41.39 66.81
N GLU A 229 -22.65 -42.59 66.56
CA GLU A 229 -21.45 -42.83 65.72
C GLU A 229 -20.24 -41.97 66.13
N ILE A 230 -20.08 -41.73 67.43
CA ILE A 230 -18.97 -40.94 67.98
C ILE A 230 -17.73 -41.84 68.07
N PRO A 231 -16.65 -41.54 67.33
CA PRO A 231 -15.44 -42.36 67.39
C PRO A 231 -14.76 -42.30 68.76
N ASP A 232 -14.23 -43.42 69.24
CA ASP A 232 -13.42 -43.45 70.47
C ASP A 232 -12.08 -42.70 70.33
N THR A 233 -11.68 -42.40 69.08
CA THR A 233 -10.50 -41.60 68.74
C THR A 233 -10.77 -40.09 68.72
N LEU A 234 -11.96 -39.64 69.12
CA LEU A 234 -12.28 -38.22 69.23
C LEU A 234 -11.49 -37.65 70.41
N GLU A 235 -10.27 -37.21 70.13
CA GLU A 235 -9.36 -36.54 71.07
C GLU A 235 -9.40 -35.03 70.85
N ASP A 236 -9.08 -34.27 71.90
CA ASP A 236 -8.92 -32.83 71.79
C ASP A 236 -7.79 -32.49 70.79
N LEU A 237 -8.02 -31.43 70.02
CA LEU A 237 -7.00 -30.92 69.12
C LEU A 237 -5.76 -30.49 69.92
N PRO A 238 -4.53 -30.80 69.46
CA PRO A 238 -3.32 -30.38 70.14
C PRO A 238 -3.27 -28.86 70.30
N ALA A 239 -2.78 -28.40 71.45
CA ALA A 239 -2.75 -26.99 71.84
C ALA A 239 -1.84 -26.10 70.97
N ASP A 240 -1.04 -26.70 70.09
CA ASP A 240 -0.07 -26.04 69.22
C ASP A 240 -0.54 -26.01 67.75
#